data_AF-A0A7S2VFD2-F1
#
_entry.id   AF-A0A7S2VFD2-F1
#
_cell.length_a   1.000
_cell.length_b   1.000
_cell.length_c   1.000
_cell.angle_alpha   90.00
_cell.angle_beta   90.00
_cell.angle_gamma   90.00
#
_symmetry.space_group_name_H-M   'P 1'
#
loop_
_entity.id
_entity.type
_entity.pdbx_description
1 polymer ?
#
loop_
_entity_poly.entity_id
_entity_poly.type
_entity_poly.pdbx_seq_one_letter_code
_entity_poly.pdbx_strand_id
1 'polypeptide(L)'
;QQFMGRTMARLLRQLRPEGGTYTMVGRKLVRDHGFIEEIERYNNRDDRAHWYEASENYTQGNPFAGSSDLVGGYPGLMQRAADTNPTAMIFLKQSPMKEKNNYTAFVDRNRHRGITYIGTDGEDFQLAYLARRYIDGLVGQLPHEFGTETAQALFDIHQKGRLPSEIINTNIVAYNVIPLELPISNIDQNLLDDLVFFGYICFAIIVISVVVCVGWTTWNREKVVVRVAQPFFLYMIAMGVLIMSASLIPLSTDDGGELEPEDYTWRVGICMSVPWLAFIGFTVTFSALFSKTWRVNRIFKATVQSS
;
A
#
# COMPACT_ATOMS: atom_id res chain seq x y z
N GLN A 1 -13.81 3.92 -24.64
CA GLN A 1 -13.30 2.56 -24.98
C GLN A 1 -11.78 2.44 -24.85
N GLN A 2 -11.00 3.49 -25.13
CA GLN A 2 -9.54 3.50 -24.90
C GLN A 2 -9.18 3.27 -23.43
N PHE A 3 -9.91 3.92 -22.50
CA PHE A 3 -9.74 3.72 -21.06
C PHE A 3 -9.89 2.25 -20.63
N MET A 4 -10.84 1.51 -21.20
CA MET A 4 -11.00 0.07 -20.93
C MET A 4 -9.76 -0.73 -21.38
N GLY A 5 -9.20 -0.44 -22.55
CA GLY A 5 -7.96 -1.05 -23.01
C GLY A 5 -6.80 -0.80 -22.05
N ARG A 6 -6.66 0.44 -21.56
CA ARG A 6 -5.65 0.79 -20.54
C ARG A 6 -5.85 0.00 -19.24
N THR A 7 -7.09 -0.15 -18.78
CA THR A 7 -7.41 -0.93 -17.58
C THR A 7 -7.07 -2.40 -17.75
N MET A 8 -7.34 -3.00 -18.91
CA MET A 8 -6.94 -4.37 -19.22
C MET A 8 -5.42 -4.56 -19.20
N ALA A 9 -4.66 -3.60 -19.75
CA ALA A 9 -3.20 -3.63 -19.71
C ALA A 9 -2.67 -3.56 -18.27
N ARG A 10 -3.25 -2.71 -17.42
CA ARG A 10 -2.89 -2.64 -15.99
C ARG A 10 -3.20 -3.94 -15.26
N LEU A 11 -4.36 -4.54 -15.53
CA LEU A 11 -4.73 -5.83 -14.97
C LEU A 11 -3.75 -6.93 -15.39
N LEU A 12 -3.32 -6.96 -16.66
CA LEU A 12 -2.31 -7.90 -17.12
C LEU A 12 -0.99 -7.77 -16.36
N ARG A 13 -0.52 -6.54 -16.14
CA ARG A 13 0.71 -6.30 -15.39
C ARG A 13 0.61 -6.71 -13.92
N GLN A 14 -0.57 -6.64 -13.33
CA GLN A 14 -0.81 -7.15 -11.98
C GLN A 14 -0.77 -8.68 -11.93
N LEU A 15 -1.34 -9.34 -12.95
CA LEU A 15 -1.35 -10.80 -13.05
C LEU A 15 0.01 -11.39 -13.43
N ARG A 16 0.80 -10.67 -14.24
CA ARG A 16 2.12 -11.08 -14.73
C ARG A 16 3.12 -9.91 -14.64
N PRO A 17 3.69 -9.65 -13.46
CA PRO A 17 4.64 -8.55 -13.27
C PRO A 17 5.97 -8.75 -14.00
N GLU A 18 6.32 -9.97 -14.40
CA GLU A 18 7.57 -10.35 -15.06
C GLU A 18 7.65 -10.00 -16.55
N GLY A 19 6.52 -9.68 -17.19
CA GLY A 19 6.47 -9.36 -18.62
C GLY A 19 6.24 -10.58 -19.52
N GLY A 20 6.36 -10.37 -20.82
CA GLY A 20 6.24 -11.45 -21.79
C GLY A 20 5.63 -11.03 -23.12
N THR A 21 4.90 -11.95 -23.75
CA THR A 21 4.29 -11.72 -25.06
C THR A 21 2.77 -11.81 -24.99
N TYR A 22 2.08 -10.90 -25.67
CA TYR A 22 0.62 -10.90 -25.69
C TYR A 22 0.09 -11.11 -27.12
N THR A 23 -1.15 -11.58 -27.23
CA THR A 23 -1.90 -11.64 -28.49
C THR A 23 -3.33 -11.17 -28.27
N MET A 24 -3.97 -10.63 -29.31
CA MET A 24 -5.32 -10.08 -29.23
C MET A 24 -6.32 -10.81 -30.12
N VAL A 25 -7.48 -11.13 -29.55
CA VAL A 25 -8.60 -11.79 -30.21
C VAL A 25 -9.77 -10.81 -30.37
N GLY A 26 -10.22 -10.61 -31.61
CA GLY A 26 -11.39 -9.76 -31.91
C GLY A 26 -11.11 -8.25 -31.80
N ARG A 27 -10.05 -7.77 -32.47
CA ARG A 27 -9.56 -6.38 -32.43
C ARG A 27 -10.64 -5.31 -32.65
N LYS A 28 -10.42 -4.15 -32.03
CA LYS A 28 -11.34 -3.00 -32.02
C LYS A 28 -10.51 -1.72 -31.86
N LEU A 29 -10.39 -0.92 -32.94
CA LEU A 29 -9.42 0.21 -33.12
C LEU A 29 -9.19 1.16 -31.95
N VAL A 30 -10.20 1.40 -31.13
CA VAL A 30 -10.09 2.37 -30.03
C VAL A 30 -9.65 1.67 -28.74
N ARG A 31 -9.98 0.38 -28.58
CA ARG A 31 -9.70 -0.41 -27.37
C ARG A 31 -8.32 -1.06 -27.45
N ASP A 32 -7.94 -1.58 -28.62
CA ASP A 32 -6.60 -2.11 -28.89
C ASP A 32 -5.53 -1.03 -28.72
N HIS A 33 -5.70 0.14 -29.32
CA HIS A 33 -4.76 1.26 -29.20
C HIS A 33 -4.55 1.66 -27.74
N GLY A 34 -5.63 1.75 -26.95
CA GLY A 34 -5.52 2.04 -25.52
C GLY A 34 -4.80 0.96 -24.72
N PHE A 35 -4.92 -0.31 -25.12
CA PHE A 35 -4.17 -1.40 -24.48
C PHE A 35 -2.68 -1.34 -24.84
N ILE A 36 -2.35 -1.24 -26.13
CA ILE A 36 -0.97 -1.20 -26.65
C ILE A 36 -0.22 -0.01 -26.02
N GLU A 37 -0.83 1.17 -26.04
CA GLU A 37 -0.26 2.40 -25.47
C GLU A 37 0.09 2.26 -23.98
N GLU A 38 -0.67 1.49 -23.20
CA GLU A 38 -0.45 1.34 -21.76
C GLU A 38 0.48 0.16 -21.43
N ILE A 39 0.37 -0.96 -22.15
CA ILE A 39 1.17 -2.16 -21.88
C ILE A 39 2.62 -1.97 -22.32
N GLU A 40 2.86 -1.29 -23.45
CA GLU A 40 4.19 -1.08 -24.03
C GLU A 40 4.88 0.21 -23.53
N ARG A 41 4.18 1.05 -22.76
CA ARG A 41 4.68 2.34 -22.27
C ARG A 41 6.06 2.26 -21.62
N TYR A 42 6.37 1.13 -20.98
CA TYR A 42 7.58 0.95 -20.17
C TYR A 42 8.63 0.04 -20.80
N ASN A 43 8.44 -0.40 -22.06
CA ASN A 43 9.40 -1.29 -22.74
C ASN A 43 10.80 -0.68 -22.90
N ASN A 44 10.92 0.65 -22.84
CA ASN A 44 12.20 1.36 -22.96
C ASN A 44 12.86 1.64 -21.59
N ARG A 45 12.40 1.01 -20.51
CA ARG A 45 12.98 1.18 -19.17
C ARG A 45 13.48 -0.14 -18.61
N ASP A 46 14.72 -0.16 -18.16
CA ASP A 46 15.36 -1.38 -17.62
C ASP A 46 14.82 -1.77 -16.23
N ASP A 47 14.13 -0.86 -15.52
CA ASP A 47 13.56 -1.11 -14.19
C ASP A 47 12.19 -1.80 -14.22
N ARG A 48 11.63 -2.07 -15.41
CA ARG A 48 10.27 -2.59 -15.57
C ARG A 48 10.22 -3.75 -16.55
N ALA A 49 9.26 -4.64 -16.34
CA ALA A 49 8.98 -5.73 -17.26
C ALA A 49 8.49 -5.24 -18.62
N HIS A 50 8.98 -5.89 -19.68
CA HIS A 50 8.69 -5.57 -21.07
C HIS A 50 7.60 -6.48 -21.64
N TRP A 51 6.79 -5.93 -22.53
CA TRP A 51 5.68 -6.61 -23.18
C TRP A 51 5.73 -6.41 -24.68
N TYR A 52 5.69 -7.51 -25.45
CA TYR A 52 5.71 -7.45 -26.91
C TYR A 52 4.54 -8.23 -27.51
N GLU A 53 4.02 -7.79 -28.65
CA GLU A 53 3.02 -8.56 -29.36
C GLU A 53 3.65 -9.81 -30.02
N ALA A 54 3.06 -10.99 -29.80
CA ALA A 54 3.64 -12.28 -30.21
C ALA A 54 3.67 -12.50 -31.74
N SER A 55 2.92 -11.73 -32.54
CA SER A 55 3.02 -11.68 -34.01
C SER A 55 2.01 -10.70 -34.62
N GLU A 56 2.48 -9.79 -35.48
CA GLU A 56 1.67 -8.88 -36.32
C GLU A 56 0.86 -9.57 -37.45
N ASN A 57 1.16 -10.83 -37.79
CA ASN A 57 0.76 -11.40 -39.09
C ASN A 57 -0.59 -12.15 -39.17
N TYR A 58 -1.40 -12.17 -38.10
CA TYR A 58 -2.73 -12.83 -38.17
C TYR A 58 -3.84 -11.96 -38.77
N THR A 59 -3.56 -10.67 -39.00
CA THR A 59 -4.51 -9.66 -39.51
C THR A 59 -4.34 -9.32 -40.99
N GLN A 60 -3.72 -10.19 -41.81
CA GLN A 60 -3.77 -10.04 -43.28
C GLN A 60 -5.17 -10.26 -43.87
N GLY A 61 -6.15 -10.69 -43.06
CA GLY A 61 -7.57 -10.45 -43.30
C GLY A 61 -8.02 -9.28 -42.42
N ASN A 62 -8.79 -8.35 -43.00
CA ASN A 62 -9.32 -7.14 -42.37
C ASN A 62 -9.38 -7.23 -40.83
N PRO A 63 -8.61 -6.43 -40.06
CA PRO A 63 -8.60 -6.49 -38.58
C PRO A 63 -9.96 -6.15 -37.94
N PHE A 64 -10.95 -5.75 -38.75
CA PHE A 64 -12.36 -5.54 -38.39
C PHE A 64 -13.31 -6.66 -38.79
N ALA A 65 -12.81 -7.69 -39.48
CA ALA A 65 -13.60 -8.85 -39.90
C ALA A 65 -14.30 -9.47 -38.69
N GLY A 66 -15.62 -9.57 -38.79
CA GLY A 66 -16.40 -10.42 -37.89
C GLY A 66 -16.03 -11.89 -38.10
N SER A 67 -16.60 -12.77 -37.28
CA SER A 67 -16.45 -14.23 -37.42
C SER A 67 -16.86 -14.79 -38.79
N SER A 68 -17.48 -13.98 -39.65
CA SER A 68 -17.94 -14.33 -40.99
C SER A 68 -16.83 -14.43 -42.04
N ASP A 69 -15.71 -13.70 -41.89
CA ASP A 69 -14.72 -13.56 -42.97
C ASP A 69 -13.48 -14.43 -42.76
N LEU A 70 -13.45 -15.23 -41.68
CA LEU A 70 -12.32 -16.06 -41.28
C LEU A 70 -12.74 -17.53 -41.24
N VAL A 71 -11.99 -18.38 -41.97
CA VAL A 71 -12.15 -19.84 -41.93
C VAL A 71 -12.06 -20.32 -40.48
N GLY A 72 -13.15 -20.93 -39.98
CA GLY A 72 -13.24 -21.48 -38.62
C GLY A 72 -13.72 -20.52 -37.52
N GLY A 73 -14.15 -19.29 -37.85
CA GLY A 73 -14.75 -18.35 -36.89
C GLY A 73 -13.85 -18.00 -35.69
N TYR A 74 -14.46 -17.69 -34.53
CA TYR A 74 -13.70 -17.41 -33.29
C TYR A 74 -12.81 -18.57 -32.83
N PRO A 75 -13.25 -19.85 -32.86
CA PRO A 75 -12.39 -20.98 -32.49
C PRO A 75 -11.10 -21.07 -33.32
N GLY A 76 -11.21 -20.87 -34.65
CA GLY A 76 -10.06 -20.88 -35.54
C GLY A 76 -9.10 -19.70 -35.32
N LEU A 77 -9.62 -18.53 -34.92
CA LEU A 77 -8.79 -17.37 -34.59
C LEU A 77 -8.09 -17.54 -33.23
N MET A 78 -8.78 -18.11 -32.23
CA MET A 78 -8.18 -18.41 -30.93
C MET A 78 -7.07 -19.46 -31.04
N GLN A 79 -7.26 -20.50 -31.85
CA GLN A 79 -6.22 -21.52 -32.06
C GLN A 79 -4.98 -20.93 -32.72
N ARG A 80 -5.17 -20.16 -33.79
CA ARG A 80 -4.09 -19.42 -34.47
C ARG A 80 -3.33 -18.48 -33.53
N ALA A 81 -4.06 -17.77 -32.67
CA ALA A 81 -3.46 -16.92 -31.64
C ALA A 81 -2.72 -17.72 -30.56
N ALA A 82 -3.15 -18.93 -30.23
CA ALA A 82 -2.43 -19.82 -29.31
C ALA A 82 -1.15 -20.39 -29.94
N ASP A 83 -1.16 -20.63 -31.25
CA ASP A 83 -0.03 -21.20 -32.00
C ASP A 83 1.19 -20.26 -32.05
N THR A 84 1.02 -18.96 -31.81
CA THR A 84 2.14 -18.01 -31.61
C THR A 84 2.84 -18.15 -30.26
N ASN A 85 2.37 -19.07 -29.41
CA ASN A 85 2.88 -19.30 -28.06
C ASN A 85 2.97 -18.02 -27.19
N PRO A 86 1.86 -17.27 -27.04
CA PRO A 86 1.85 -16.05 -26.23
C PRO A 86 1.86 -16.37 -24.73
N THR A 87 2.42 -15.49 -23.91
CA THR A 87 2.28 -15.58 -22.45
C THR A 87 0.91 -15.10 -21.96
N ALA A 88 0.24 -14.24 -22.73
CA ALA A 88 -1.11 -13.74 -22.45
C ALA A 88 -1.98 -13.61 -23.71
N MET A 89 -3.28 -13.88 -23.57
CA MET A 89 -4.28 -13.76 -24.63
C MET A 89 -5.42 -12.83 -24.22
N ILE A 90 -5.64 -11.78 -25.02
CA ILE A 90 -6.53 -10.68 -24.71
C ILE A 90 -7.78 -10.73 -25.61
N PHE A 91 -8.94 -10.99 -25.02
CA PHE A 91 -10.22 -10.98 -25.71
C PHE A 91 -10.83 -9.58 -25.65
N LEU A 92 -10.80 -8.86 -26.77
CA LEU A 92 -11.32 -7.50 -26.86
C LEU A 92 -12.83 -7.44 -27.11
N LYS A 93 -13.53 -8.57 -27.14
CA LYS A 93 -14.98 -8.69 -27.25
C LYS A 93 -15.44 -9.91 -26.43
N GLN A 94 -16.70 -9.91 -25.98
CA GLN A 94 -17.30 -11.08 -25.34
C GLN A 94 -17.58 -12.26 -26.29
N SER A 95 -17.72 -12.03 -27.60
CA SER A 95 -18.14 -13.05 -28.58
C SER A 95 -17.35 -14.36 -28.57
N PRO A 96 -16.01 -14.38 -28.44
CA PRO A 96 -15.23 -15.62 -28.36
C PRO A 96 -15.59 -16.52 -27.17
N MET A 97 -16.19 -15.96 -26.12
CA MET A 97 -16.55 -16.65 -24.88
C MET A 97 -18.02 -17.08 -24.82
N LYS A 98 -18.87 -16.63 -25.75
CA LYS A 98 -20.32 -16.91 -25.72
C LYS A 98 -20.65 -18.40 -25.88
N GLU A 99 -19.93 -19.09 -26.75
CA GLU A 99 -20.14 -20.51 -27.01
C GLU A 99 -19.35 -21.34 -25.99
N LYS A 100 -20.01 -21.71 -24.89
CA LYS A 100 -19.41 -22.43 -23.77
C LYS A 100 -18.54 -23.61 -24.18
N ASN A 101 -19.10 -24.54 -24.96
CA ASN A 101 -18.39 -25.78 -25.32
C ASN A 101 -17.13 -25.49 -26.16
N ASN A 102 -17.15 -24.46 -26.99
CA ASN A 102 -16.02 -24.10 -27.85
C ASN A 102 -14.92 -23.39 -27.05
N TYR A 103 -15.29 -22.48 -26.16
CA TYR A 103 -14.33 -21.74 -25.34
C TYR A 103 -13.67 -22.62 -24.28
N THR A 104 -14.45 -23.37 -23.48
CA THR A 104 -13.87 -24.20 -22.41
C THR A 104 -13.00 -25.31 -22.98
N ALA A 105 -13.42 -25.96 -24.07
CA ALA A 105 -12.60 -26.97 -24.74
C ALA A 105 -11.33 -26.39 -25.38
N PHE A 106 -11.36 -25.13 -25.83
CA PHE A 106 -10.15 -24.44 -26.28
C PHE A 106 -9.18 -24.20 -25.12
N VAL A 107 -9.67 -23.67 -23.99
CA VAL A 107 -8.85 -23.41 -22.81
C VAL A 107 -8.25 -24.71 -22.27
N ASP A 108 -9.05 -25.76 -22.11
CA ASP A 108 -8.58 -27.05 -21.59
C ASP A 108 -7.50 -27.68 -22.47
N ARG A 109 -7.64 -27.60 -23.80
CA ARG A 109 -6.60 -28.06 -24.75
C ARG A 109 -5.30 -27.27 -24.61
N ASN A 110 -5.36 -25.99 -24.23
CA ASN A 110 -4.20 -25.10 -24.15
C ASN A 110 -3.69 -24.87 -22.72
N ARG A 111 -4.25 -25.52 -21.68
CA ARG A 111 -3.80 -25.37 -20.28
C ARG A 111 -2.31 -25.64 -20.08
N HIS A 112 -1.76 -26.60 -20.83
CA HIS A 112 -0.34 -26.95 -20.77
C HIS A 112 0.61 -25.80 -21.16
N ARG A 113 0.10 -24.76 -21.83
CA ARG A 113 0.88 -23.61 -22.29
C ARG A 113 0.99 -22.49 -21.26
N GLY A 114 0.21 -22.53 -20.17
CA GLY A 114 0.25 -21.51 -19.12
C GLY A 114 -0.09 -20.09 -19.61
N ILE A 115 -1.02 -19.97 -20.56
CA ILE A 115 -1.47 -18.69 -21.13
C ILE A 115 -2.41 -18.00 -20.14
N THR A 116 -2.15 -16.73 -19.83
CA THR A 116 -3.07 -15.90 -19.05
C THR A 116 -4.16 -15.30 -19.93
N TYR A 117 -5.42 -15.50 -19.58
CA TYR A 117 -6.57 -15.05 -20.35
C TYR A 117 -7.22 -13.82 -19.72
N ILE A 118 -7.34 -12.74 -20.49
CA ILE A 118 -8.02 -11.51 -20.07
C ILE A 118 -9.14 -11.18 -21.04
N GLY A 119 -10.33 -10.91 -20.53
CA GLY A 119 -11.50 -10.62 -21.34
C GLY A 119 -12.17 -9.29 -21.01
N THR A 120 -13.04 -8.87 -21.91
CA THR A 120 -13.90 -7.71 -21.71
C THR A 120 -15.30 -8.13 -21.33
N ASP A 121 -16.03 -7.19 -20.75
CA ASP A 121 -17.38 -7.37 -20.22
C ASP A 121 -17.34 -8.24 -18.95
N GLY A 122 -18.51 -8.44 -18.34
CA GLY A 122 -18.63 -9.11 -17.04
C GLY A 122 -20.00 -9.77 -16.91
N GLU A 123 -20.50 -10.36 -18.00
CA GLU A 123 -21.78 -11.07 -17.98
C GLU A 123 -21.69 -12.31 -17.06
N ASP A 124 -22.83 -12.77 -16.53
CA ASP A 124 -22.90 -13.84 -15.54
C ASP A 124 -22.14 -15.11 -15.96
N PHE A 125 -22.17 -15.46 -17.25
CA PHE A 125 -21.45 -16.62 -17.77
C PHE A 125 -19.92 -16.43 -17.76
N GLN A 126 -19.43 -15.20 -17.94
CA GLN A 126 -18.00 -14.88 -17.86
C GLN A 126 -17.53 -14.90 -16.41
N LEU A 127 -18.35 -14.41 -15.48
CA LEU A 127 -18.08 -14.54 -14.04
C LEU A 127 -18.01 -16.01 -13.61
N ALA A 128 -18.87 -16.87 -14.19
CA ALA A 128 -18.77 -18.31 -13.98
C ALA A 128 -17.47 -18.93 -14.54
N TYR A 129 -16.94 -18.42 -15.65
CA TYR A 129 -15.61 -18.82 -16.15
C TYR A 129 -14.49 -18.36 -15.23
N LEU A 130 -14.59 -17.15 -14.69
CA LEU A 130 -13.60 -16.61 -13.74
C LEU A 130 -13.54 -17.49 -12.48
N ALA A 131 -14.71 -17.80 -11.90
CA ALA A 131 -14.81 -18.67 -10.72
C ALA A 131 -14.26 -20.10 -10.96
N ARG A 132 -14.30 -20.57 -12.21
CA ARG A 132 -13.84 -21.90 -12.62
C ARG A 132 -12.43 -21.91 -13.22
N ARG A 133 -11.69 -20.78 -13.18
CA ARG A 133 -10.35 -20.64 -13.78
C ARG A 133 -10.30 -21.02 -15.26
N TYR A 134 -11.30 -20.59 -16.02
CA TYR A 134 -11.27 -20.58 -17.49
C TYR A 134 -10.87 -19.21 -18.06
N ILE A 135 -10.87 -18.17 -17.22
CA ILE A 135 -10.36 -16.84 -17.50
C ILE A 135 -9.73 -16.29 -16.22
N ASP A 136 -8.69 -15.47 -16.34
CA ASP A 136 -7.91 -14.98 -15.19
C ASP A 136 -8.28 -13.54 -14.80
N GLY A 137 -8.75 -12.76 -15.78
CA GLY A 137 -9.16 -11.38 -15.58
C GLY A 137 -10.30 -10.95 -16.51
N LEU A 138 -11.21 -10.13 -16.00
CA LEU A 138 -12.32 -9.53 -16.74
C LEU A 138 -12.37 -8.03 -16.47
N VAL A 139 -12.62 -7.24 -17.51
CA VAL A 139 -12.81 -5.79 -17.40
C VAL A 139 -14.13 -5.41 -18.06
N GLY A 140 -15.12 -5.04 -17.25
CA GLY A 140 -16.48 -4.74 -17.69
C GLY A 140 -16.92 -3.31 -17.40
N GLN A 141 -17.86 -2.81 -18.19
CA GLN A 141 -18.69 -1.64 -17.84
C GLN A 141 -19.92 -2.13 -17.10
N LEU A 142 -20.49 -1.30 -16.21
CA LEU A 142 -21.74 -1.58 -15.52
C LEU A 142 -22.92 -1.07 -16.37
N PRO A 143 -23.66 -1.95 -17.11
CA PRO A 143 -24.69 -1.49 -18.05
C PRO A 143 -25.90 -0.85 -17.35
N HIS A 144 -26.19 -1.27 -16.12
CA HIS A 144 -27.26 -0.70 -15.29
C HIS A 144 -27.00 0.76 -14.92
N GLU A 145 -25.76 1.08 -14.53
CA GLU A 145 -25.35 2.48 -14.28
C GLU A 145 -25.49 3.30 -15.55
N PHE A 146 -25.03 2.78 -16.70
CA PHE A 146 -25.19 3.46 -17.99
C PHE A 146 -26.65 3.79 -18.32
N GLY A 147 -27.57 2.83 -18.12
CA GLY A 147 -28.99 3.04 -18.35
C GLY A 147 -29.59 4.11 -17.45
N THR A 148 -29.20 4.12 -16.17
CA THR A 148 -29.70 5.06 -15.17
C THR A 148 -29.20 6.48 -15.44
N GLU A 149 -27.89 6.64 -15.68
CA GLU A 149 -27.26 7.92 -16.01
C GLU A 149 -27.82 8.51 -17.32
N THR A 150 -28.05 7.67 -18.33
CA THR A 150 -28.65 8.12 -19.60
C THR A 150 -30.10 8.60 -19.39
N ALA A 151 -30.90 7.85 -18.62
CA ALA A 151 -32.27 8.24 -18.31
C ALA A 151 -32.31 9.57 -17.52
N GLN A 152 -31.38 9.75 -16.59
CA GLN A 152 -31.27 10.97 -15.80
C GLN A 152 -30.83 12.17 -16.66
N ALA A 153 -29.85 11.99 -17.55
CA ALA A 153 -29.44 13.03 -18.49
C ALA A 153 -30.59 13.45 -19.42
N LEU A 154 -31.38 12.49 -19.93
CA LEU A 154 -32.57 12.79 -20.75
C LEU A 154 -33.64 13.56 -19.95
N PHE A 155 -33.86 13.17 -18.69
CA PHE A 155 -34.78 13.87 -17.80
C PHE A 155 -34.33 15.32 -17.54
N ASP A 156 -33.04 15.53 -17.29
CA ASP A 156 -32.46 16.86 -17.07
C ASP A 156 -32.54 17.74 -18.33
N ILE A 157 -32.33 17.16 -19.53
CA ILE A 157 -32.54 17.89 -20.80
C ILE A 157 -34.01 18.34 -20.92
N HIS A 158 -34.96 17.46 -20.60
CA HIS A 158 -36.38 17.79 -20.70
C HIS A 158 -36.80 18.86 -19.69
N GLN A 159 -36.35 18.79 -18.44
CA GLN A 159 -36.72 19.76 -17.41
C GLN A 159 -35.97 21.10 -17.52
N LYS A 160 -34.66 21.07 -17.82
CA LYS A 160 -33.77 22.23 -17.64
C LYS A 160 -33.26 22.80 -18.97
N GLY A 161 -33.53 22.15 -20.10
CA GLY A 161 -33.08 22.58 -21.42
C GLY A 161 -31.56 22.63 -21.58
N ARG A 162 -30.80 22.00 -20.67
CA ARG A 162 -29.34 21.96 -20.70
C ARG A 162 -28.86 20.68 -21.35
N LEU A 163 -28.11 20.81 -22.43
CA LEU A 163 -27.31 19.71 -22.96
C LEU A 163 -26.15 19.44 -21.99
N PRO A 164 -25.90 18.18 -21.59
CA PRO A 164 -24.70 17.83 -20.86
C PRO A 164 -23.47 18.24 -21.71
N SER A 165 -22.58 19.03 -21.12
CA SER A 165 -21.40 19.60 -21.81
C SER A 165 -20.27 18.60 -21.98
N GLU A 166 -20.32 17.46 -21.29
CA GLU A 166 -19.27 16.44 -21.27
C GLU A 166 -19.83 15.05 -21.54
N ILE A 167 -19.02 14.22 -22.19
CA ILE A 167 -19.31 12.80 -22.41
C ILE A 167 -19.27 12.12 -21.03
N ILE A 168 -20.39 11.55 -20.60
CA ILE A 168 -20.48 10.79 -19.35
C ILE A 168 -19.60 9.54 -19.46
N ASN A 169 -18.50 9.54 -18.71
CA ASN A 169 -17.64 8.36 -18.59
C ASN A 169 -18.25 7.39 -17.59
N THR A 170 -18.17 6.09 -17.90
CA THR A 170 -18.67 5.02 -17.02
C THR A 170 -17.56 4.47 -16.15
N ASN A 171 -17.90 4.13 -14.91
CA ASN A 171 -17.01 3.36 -14.06
C ASN A 171 -16.75 1.99 -14.70
N ILE A 172 -15.52 1.51 -14.55
CA ILE A 172 -15.09 0.21 -15.04
C ILE A 172 -14.77 -0.66 -13.83
N VAL A 173 -15.26 -1.89 -13.86
CA VAL A 173 -14.96 -2.90 -12.84
C VAL A 173 -13.97 -3.90 -13.43
N ALA A 174 -12.90 -4.15 -12.70
CA ALA A 174 -11.95 -5.21 -13.00
C ALA A 174 -12.19 -6.37 -12.01
N TYR A 175 -12.50 -7.55 -12.55
CA TYR A 175 -12.57 -8.79 -11.79
C TYR A 175 -11.31 -9.59 -12.07
N ASN A 176 -10.61 -10.03 -11.03
CA ASN A 176 -9.42 -10.85 -11.16
C ASN A 176 -9.51 -12.06 -10.24
N VAL A 177 -8.95 -13.18 -10.69
CA VAL A 177 -8.65 -14.27 -9.76
C VAL A 177 -7.48 -13.78 -8.90
N ILE A 178 -7.74 -13.45 -7.64
CA ILE A 178 -6.69 -13.12 -6.69
C ILE A 178 -5.76 -14.36 -6.63
N PRO A 179 -4.48 -14.25 -7.00
CA PRO A 179 -3.57 -15.37 -6.82
C PRO A 179 -3.52 -15.69 -5.32
N LEU A 180 -3.80 -16.94 -4.98
CA LEU A 180 -3.83 -17.42 -3.59
C LEU A 180 -2.45 -17.28 -2.91
N GLU A 181 -1.40 -17.14 -3.72
CA GLU A 181 -0.05 -16.82 -3.30
C GLU A 181 0.20 -15.35 -3.62
N LEU A 182 0.08 -14.51 -2.59
CA LEU A 182 0.62 -13.17 -2.63
C LEU A 182 2.15 -13.28 -2.83
N PRO A 183 2.76 -12.43 -3.67
CA PRO A 183 4.22 -12.36 -3.73
C PRO A 183 4.75 -12.15 -2.32
N ILE A 184 5.80 -12.88 -1.95
CA ILE A 184 6.44 -12.75 -0.64
C ILE A 184 6.83 -11.27 -0.50
N SER A 185 6.06 -10.52 0.26
CA SER A 185 6.37 -9.14 0.54
C SER A 185 7.56 -9.17 1.48
N ASN A 186 8.74 -8.77 0.98
CA ASN A 186 9.83 -8.35 1.85
C ASN A 186 9.35 -7.06 2.54
N ILE A 187 8.57 -7.22 3.60
CA ILE A 187 8.13 -6.13 4.45
C ILE A 187 9.35 -5.76 5.27
N ASP A 188 9.86 -4.56 5.02
CA ASP A 188 10.80 -3.93 5.92
C ASP A 188 10.10 -3.72 7.27
N GLN A 189 10.51 -4.51 8.27
CA GLN A 189 9.95 -4.46 9.62
C GLN A 189 10.43 -3.24 10.41
N ASN A 190 11.29 -2.38 9.82
CA ASN A 190 11.90 -1.21 10.46
C ASN A 190 12.56 -1.57 11.80
N LEU A 191 13.27 -2.70 11.82
CA LEU A 191 13.91 -3.18 13.02
C LEU A 191 14.99 -2.18 13.46
N LEU A 192 15.05 -1.94 14.76
CA LEU A 192 15.94 -0.95 15.35
C LEU A 192 17.43 -1.33 15.25
N ASP A 193 17.76 -2.58 14.93
CA ASP A 193 19.11 -3.10 14.64
C ASP A 193 20.21 -2.41 15.50
N ASP A 194 21.12 -1.65 14.89
CA ASP A 194 22.21 -0.94 15.59
C ASP A 194 21.76 0.26 16.45
N LEU A 195 20.56 0.81 16.23
CA LEU A 195 20.03 1.96 16.96
C LEU A 195 19.76 1.63 18.44
N VAL A 196 19.56 0.35 18.76
CA VAL A 196 19.40 -0.14 20.14
C VAL A 196 20.62 0.24 21.00
N PHE A 197 21.83 0.07 20.47
CA PHE A 197 23.06 0.42 21.20
C PHE A 197 23.17 1.91 21.48
N PHE A 198 22.70 2.75 20.55
CA PHE A 198 22.70 4.20 20.73
C PHE A 198 21.86 4.63 21.94
N GLY A 199 20.68 4.02 22.12
CA GLY A 199 19.82 4.29 23.27
C GLY A 199 20.45 3.93 24.62
N TYR A 200 21.09 2.75 24.71
CA TYR A 200 21.82 2.34 25.91
C TYR A 200 23.03 3.22 26.22
N ILE A 201 23.79 3.64 25.21
CA ILE A 201 24.92 4.57 25.39
C ILE A 201 24.42 5.91 25.94
N CYS A 202 23.35 6.46 25.37
CA CYS A 202 22.75 7.71 25.85
C CYS A 202 22.31 7.60 27.31
N PHE A 203 21.64 6.50 27.67
CA PHE A 203 21.23 6.24 29.05
C PHE A 203 22.44 6.15 30.00
N ALA A 204 23.49 5.42 29.63
CA ALA A 204 24.71 5.29 30.43
C ALA A 204 25.39 6.64 30.69
N ILE A 205 25.48 7.51 29.67
CA ILE A 205 26.04 8.87 29.81
C ILE A 205 25.24 9.68 30.82
N ILE A 206 23.90 9.60 30.79
CA ILE A 206 23.04 10.31 31.74
C ILE A 206 23.24 9.79 33.16
N VAL A 207 23.28 8.46 33.35
CA VAL A 207 23.51 7.84 34.66
C VAL A 207 24.85 8.30 35.24
N ILE A 208 25.93 8.25 34.45
CA ILE A 208 27.26 8.72 34.88
C ILE A 208 27.21 10.21 35.26
N SER A 209 26.56 11.03 34.43
CA SER A 209 26.44 12.47 34.68
C SER A 209 25.68 12.75 35.98
N VAL A 210 24.59 12.02 36.24
CA VAL A 210 23.81 12.11 37.49
C VAL A 210 24.67 11.71 38.69
N VAL A 211 25.38 10.59 38.63
CA VAL A 211 26.26 10.12 39.72
C VAL A 211 27.35 11.14 40.02
N VAL A 212 27.99 11.72 38.99
CA VAL A 212 28.99 12.78 39.15
C VAL A 212 28.37 14.02 39.78
N CYS A 213 27.20 14.46 39.33
CA CYS A 213 26.53 15.64 39.89
C CYS A 213 26.09 15.44 41.34
N VAL A 214 25.56 14.27 41.69
CA VAL A 214 25.17 13.92 43.06
C VAL A 214 26.39 13.78 43.97
N GLY A 215 27.44 13.09 43.51
CA GLY A 215 28.72 12.99 44.22
C GLY A 215 29.37 14.35 44.46
N TRP A 216 29.37 15.23 43.45
CA TRP A 216 29.85 16.59 43.59
C TRP A 216 29.02 17.40 44.59
N THR A 217 27.69 17.26 44.55
CA THR A 217 26.75 17.97 45.44
C THR A 217 26.91 17.53 46.90
N THR A 218 27.10 16.22 47.14
CA THR A 218 27.33 15.67 48.48
C THR A 218 28.66 16.14 49.06
N TRP A 219 29.75 16.07 48.29
CA TRP A 219 31.08 16.53 48.71
C TRP A 219 31.08 18.04 49.00
N ASN A 220 30.48 18.84 48.13
CA ASN A 220 30.53 20.30 48.21
C ASN A 220 29.35 20.91 48.98
N ARG A 221 28.62 20.12 49.77
CA ARG A 221 27.41 20.56 50.51
C ARG A 221 27.65 21.76 51.44
N GLU A 222 28.89 21.94 51.89
CA GLU A 222 29.29 23.02 52.79
C GLU A 222 29.61 24.33 52.06
N LYS A 223 29.90 24.27 50.76
CA LYS A 223 30.17 25.47 49.96
C LYS A 223 28.91 26.33 49.84
N VAL A 224 29.08 27.64 49.93
CA VAL A 224 27.99 28.64 49.92
C VAL A 224 27.05 28.43 48.73
N VAL A 225 27.58 28.15 47.54
CA VAL A 225 26.78 27.93 46.31
C VAL A 225 25.78 26.79 46.47
N VAL A 226 26.21 25.62 46.97
CA VAL A 226 25.34 24.45 47.14
C VAL A 226 24.35 24.67 48.29
N ARG A 227 24.81 25.31 49.36
CA ARG A 227 23.99 25.63 50.53
C ARG A 227 22.84 26.57 50.19
N VAL A 228 23.11 27.62 49.39
CA VAL A 228 22.09 28.57 48.89
C VAL A 228 21.12 27.88 47.93
N ALA A 229 21.63 26.97 47.09
CA ALA A 229 20.80 26.24 46.13
C ALA A 229 19.84 25.22 46.76
N GLN A 230 20.03 24.89 48.05
CA GLN A 230 19.31 23.89 48.82
C GLN A 230 19.52 22.47 48.25
N PRO A 231 20.42 21.65 48.85
CA PRO A 231 20.84 20.38 48.27
C PRO A 231 19.69 19.39 48.05
N PHE A 232 18.63 19.47 48.85
CA PHE A 232 17.43 18.65 48.68
C PHE A 232 16.79 18.80 47.29
N PHE A 233 16.63 20.03 46.78
CA PHE A 233 16.05 20.27 45.45
C PHE A 233 16.97 19.80 44.33
N LEU A 234 18.29 19.86 44.52
CA LEU A 234 19.27 19.34 43.56
C LEU A 234 19.17 17.81 43.42
N TYR A 235 19.04 17.08 44.54
CA TYR A 235 18.83 15.63 44.50
C TYR A 235 17.49 15.26 43.85
N MET A 236 16.43 16.02 44.12
CA MET A 236 15.11 15.78 43.54
C MET A 236 15.12 15.96 42.01
N ILE A 237 15.81 17.00 41.51
CA ILE A 237 16.00 17.20 40.06
C ILE A 237 16.82 16.05 39.46
N ALA A 238 17.94 15.68 40.09
CA ALA A 238 18.79 14.59 39.61
C ALA A 238 18.03 13.25 39.53
N MET A 239 17.23 12.93 40.54
CA MET A 239 16.37 11.72 40.55
C MET A 239 15.29 11.78 39.48
N GLY A 240 14.64 12.93 39.29
CA GLY A 240 13.63 13.08 38.24
C GLY A 240 14.21 12.92 36.83
N VAL A 241 15.41 13.45 36.58
CA VAL A 241 16.14 13.23 35.30
C VAL A 241 16.50 11.76 35.11
N LEU A 242 16.95 11.08 36.17
CA LEU A 242 17.27 9.65 36.12
C LEU A 242 16.03 8.81 35.74
N ILE A 243 14.91 9.04 36.42
CA ILE A 243 13.64 8.34 36.13
C ILE A 243 13.17 8.62 34.70
N MET A 244 13.25 9.88 34.25
CA MET A 244 12.86 10.26 32.90
C MET A 244 13.75 9.56 31.85
N SER A 245 15.05 9.48 32.10
CA SER A 245 16.02 8.84 31.20
C SER A 245 15.85 7.32 31.11
N ALA A 246 15.27 6.68 32.14
CA ALA A 246 14.97 5.25 32.11
C ALA A 246 13.96 4.88 31.01
N SER A 247 13.21 5.85 30.46
CA SER A 247 12.32 5.64 29.31
C SER A 247 13.06 5.31 28.00
N LEU A 248 14.37 5.58 27.92
CA LEU A 248 15.22 5.18 26.78
C LEU A 248 15.34 3.66 26.65
N ILE A 249 15.30 2.92 27.75
CA ILE A 249 15.41 1.44 27.74
C ILE A 249 14.23 0.81 26.99
N PRO A 250 12.95 1.04 27.37
CA PRO A 250 11.82 0.49 26.65
C PRO A 250 11.69 1.04 25.23
N LEU A 251 12.14 2.27 24.98
CA LEU A 251 12.17 2.84 23.62
C LEU A 251 13.20 2.17 22.70
N SER A 252 14.24 1.56 23.29
CA SER A 252 15.30 0.86 22.55
C SER A 252 15.01 -0.64 22.42
N THR A 253 13.86 -1.13 22.89
CA THR A 253 13.48 -2.54 22.76
C THR A 253 12.59 -2.71 21.54
N ASP A 254 12.86 -3.74 20.74
CA ASP A 254 12.12 -4.10 19.55
C ASP A 254 11.71 -5.58 19.61
N ASP A 255 10.73 -5.97 18.80
CA ASP A 255 10.16 -7.32 18.75
C ASP A 255 11.06 -8.32 17.97
N GLY A 256 12.28 -7.93 17.60
CA GLY A 256 13.32 -8.80 17.01
C GLY A 256 12.99 -9.40 15.64
N GLY A 257 11.84 -9.05 15.07
CA GLY A 257 11.32 -9.60 13.81
C GLY A 257 10.74 -11.01 13.91
N GLU A 258 10.84 -11.65 15.08
CA GLU A 258 10.31 -12.99 15.30
C GLU A 258 8.82 -12.90 15.67
N LEU A 259 8.00 -13.54 14.82
CA LEU A 259 6.56 -13.78 15.05
C LEU A 259 6.34 -14.86 16.13
N GLU A 260 7.30 -15.08 17.02
CA GLU A 260 7.07 -15.95 18.15
C GLU A 260 6.04 -15.29 19.08
N PRO A 261 5.12 -16.06 19.66
CA PRO A 261 4.16 -15.58 20.64
C PRO A 261 4.89 -15.32 21.97
N GLU A 262 5.88 -14.43 21.97
CA GLU A 262 6.36 -13.85 23.21
C GLU A 262 5.19 -13.17 23.92
N ASP A 263 5.18 -13.27 25.23
CA ASP A 263 4.10 -12.83 26.11
C ASP A 263 3.58 -11.44 25.72
N TYR A 264 2.41 -11.36 25.08
CA TYR A 264 1.71 -10.13 24.71
C TYR A 264 1.68 -9.10 25.87
N THR A 265 1.58 -9.60 27.10
CA THR A 265 1.60 -8.81 28.33
C THR A 265 2.93 -8.09 28.57
N TRP A 266 4.06 -8.71 28.24
CA TRP A 266 5.39 -8.11 28.32
C TRP A 266 5.53 -6.93 27.35
N ARG A 267 5.14 -7.12 26.07
CA ARG A 267 5.20 -6.07 25.04
C ARG A 267 4.33 -4.87 25.38
N VAL A 268 3.11 -5.13 25.85
CA VAL A 268 2.22 -4.06 26.37
C VAL A 268 2.85 -3.36 27.57
N GLY A 269 3.48 -4.11 28.49
CA GLY A 269 4.18 -3.56 29.65
C GLY A 269 5.31 -2.60 29.27
N ILE A 270 6.18 -3.00 28.34
CA ILE A 270 7.27 -2.16 27.83
C ILE A 270 6.71 -0.90 27.17
N CYS A 271 5.79 -1.05 26.23
CA CYS A 271 5.20 0.07 25.49
C CYS A 271 4.55 1.09 26.43
N MET A 272 3.79 0.62 27.43
CA MET A 272 3.14 1.48 28.40
C MET A 272 4.11 2.09 29.41
N SER A 273 5.26 1.46 29.68
CA SER A 273 6.25 2.00 30.62
C SER A 273 6.87 3.33 30.17
N VAL A 274 6.94 3.59 28.86
CA VAL A 274 7.51 4.81 28.27
C VAL A 274 6.82 6.07 28.81
N PRO A 275 5.49 6.28 28.63
CA PRO A 275 4.82 7.46 29.16
C PRO A 275 4.88 7.53 30.69
N TRP A 276 4.79 6.40 31.40
CA TRP A 276 4.87 6.39 32.86
C TRP A 276 6.20 6.95 33.37
N LEU A 277 7.32 6.46 32.84
CA LEU A 277 8.66 6.92 33.22
C LEU A 277 8.88 8.39 32.83
N ALA A 278 8.44 8.79 31.63
CA ALA A 278 8.58 10.16 31.15
C ALA A 278 7.80 11.16 32.01
N PHE A 279 6.52 10.90 32.30
CA PHE A 279 5.68 11.80 33.08
C PHE A 279 6.08 11.86 34.56
N ILE A 280 6.44 10.73 35.18
CA ILE A 280 6.90 10.73 36.57
C ILE A 280 8.21 11.53 36.69
N GLY A 281 9.18 11.31 35.79
CA GLY A 281 10.43 12.06 35.82
C GLY A 281 10.24 13.56 35.55
N PHE A 282 9.40 13.92 34.58
CA PHE A 282 9.06 15.32 34.28
C PHE A 282 8.34 16.02 35.44
N THR A 283 7.35 15.37 36.05
CA THR A 283 6.61 15.97 37.17
C THR A 283 7.49 16.18 38.39
N VAL A 284 8.38 15.24 38.71
CA VAL A 284 9.34 15.39 39.82
C VAL A 284 10.32 16.54 39.57
N THR A 285 10.92 16.62 38.37
CA THR A 285 11.84 17.72 38.03
C THR A 285 11.15 19.08 38.04
N PHE A 286 9.98 19.19 37.40
CA PHE A 286 9.21 20.42 37.35
C PHE A 286 8.74 20.88 38.73
N SER A 287 8.27 19.94 39.56
CA SER A 287 7.84 20.24 40.94
C SER A 287 8.98 20.77 41.80
N ALA A 288 10.21 20.27 41.62
CA ALA A 288 11.39 20.75 42.34
C ALA A 288 11.73 22.20 41.95
N LEU A 289 11.73 22.49 40.66
CA LEU A 289 12.01 23.83 40.13
C LEU A 289 10.93 24.83 40.55
N PHE A 290 9.66 24.46 40.41
CA PHE A 290 8.53 25.31 40.80
C PHE A 290 8.54 25.60 42.30
N SER A 291 8.77 24.59 43.14
CA SER A 291 8.84 24.76 44.60
C SER A 291 9.97 25.70 45.01
N LYS A 292 11.12 25.64 44.34
CA LYS A 292 12.25 26.55 44.59
C LYS A 292 11.92 27.99 44.19
N THR A 293 11.38 28.20 42.99
CA THR A 293 10.97 29.52 42.51
C THR A 293 9.87 30.12 43.38
N TRP A 294 8.89 29.31 43.78
CA TRP A 294 7.78 29.75 44.63
C TRP A 294 8.25 30.14 46.04
N ARG A 295 9.17 29.38 46.64
CA ARG A 295 9.79 29.73 47.93
C ARG A 295 10.50 31.07 47.86
N VAL A 296 11.29 31.31 46.81
CA VAL A 296 12.00 32.59 46.60
C VAL A 296 11.01 33.75 46.44
N ASN A 297 9.98 33.59 45.61
CA ASN A 297 8.94 34.61 45.42
C ASN A 297 8.22 34.96 46.73
N ARG A 298 7.94 33.96 47.58
CA ARG A 298 7.30 34.19 48.88
C ARG A 298 8.19 35.01 49.83
N ILE A 299 9.50 34.75 49.85
CA ILE A 299 10.46 35.50 50.68
C ILE A 299 10.53 36.96 50.21
N PHE A 300 10.65 37.20 48.90
CA PHE A 300 10.67 38.57 48.36
C PHE A 300 9.40 39.36 48.68
N LYS A 301 8.22 38.74 48.53
CA LYS A 301 6.94 39.38 48.88
C LYS A 301 6.85 39.74 50.37
N ALA A 302 7.35 38.88 51.25
CA ALA A 302 7.38 39.15 52.68
C ALA A 302 8.29 40.34 53.05
N THR A 303 9.45 40.46 52.40
CA THR A 303 10.39 41.58 52.65
C THR A 303 9.87 42.92 52.11
N VAL A 304 9.19 42.91 50.96
CA VAL A 304 8.61 44.14 50.37
C VAL A 304 7.45 44.68 51.20
N GLN A 305 6.66 43.83 51.86
CA GLN A 305 5.54 44.29 52.71
C GLN A 305 5.98 44.82 54.09
N SER A 306 7.22 44.53 54.52
CA SER A 306 7.75 44.98 55.81
C SER A 306 8.61 46.25 55.72
N SER A 307 8.69 46.88 54.54
CA SER A 307 9.41 48.14 54.28
C SER A 307 8.42 49.24 53.98
#